data_AF-A0A966RAE4-F1
#
_entry.id   AF-A0A966RAE4-F1
#
_cell.length_a   1.000
_cell.length_b   1.000
_cell.length_c   1.000
_cell.angle_alpha   90.00
_cell.angle_beta   90.00
_cell.angle_gamma   90.00
#
_symmetry.space_group_name_H-M   'P 1'
#
loop_
_entity.id
_entity.type
_entity.pdbx_description
1 polymer ?
#
loop_
_entity_poly.entity_id
_entity_poly.type
_entity_poly.pdbx_seq_one_letter_code
_entity_poly.pdbx_strand_id
1 'polypeptide(L)'
;MYDLALEPETPVFLAPGRFRREVHERIGPKGEVIVPLDEASVLAAAEGAVRAGAEAFAFCFLFSFLNDAHEKRARDIVKARFPNLEISLSSEVDPAFREYERTVVTTFDAYVKPVVDRYLANLEQGLRTAGVHAPLQVMQSRGGVAGADLARKRPVRLFLSGPAAGVIGARMTAETAGFRNVVTVDVGGTSSDIALIEDGHPALKTEGTIEGYPVRV
;
A
#
# COMPACT_ATOMS: atom_id res chain seq x y z
N MET A 1 -12.85 26.98 -17.00
CA MET A 1 -12.09 27.99 -16.23
C MET A 1 -11.11 27.19 -15.41
N TYR A 2 -9.80 27.35 -15.62
CA TYR A 2 -8.81 26.62 -14.84
C TYR A 2 -8.92 27.06 -13.39
N ASP A 3 -9.05 26.11 -12.48
CA ASP A 3 -8.95 26.39 -11.06
C ASP A 3 -7.48 26.68 -10.75
N LEU A 4 -7.21 27.93 -10.37
CA LEU A 4 -5.88 28.39 -9.98
C LEU A 4 -5.63 28.17 -8.48
N ALA A 5 -6.64 27.73 -7.72
CA ALA A 5 -6.47 27.30 -6.35
C ALA A 5 -5.95 25.86 -6.35
N LEU A 6 -4.66 25.71 -6.09
CA LEU A 6 -4.07 24.40 -5.84
C LEU A 6 -4.61 23.89 -4.49
N GLU A 7 -5.50 22.92 -4.54
CA GLU A 7 -5.91 22.13 -3.37
C GLU A 7 -4.68 21.44 -2.77
N PRO A 8 -4.58 21.30 -1.43
CA PRO A 8 -3.47 20.60 -0.82
C PRO A 8 -3.41 19.15 -1.32
N GLU A 9 -2.42 18.82 -2.14
CA GLU A 9 -2.19 17.45 -2.61
C GLU A 9 -1.83 16.50 -1.46
N THR A 10 -1.51 16.99 -0.26
CA THR A 10 -1.10 16.11 0.84
C THR A 10 -2.32 15.51 1.55
N PRO A 11 -2.45 14.17 1.66
CA PRO A 11 -3.58 13.52 2.34
C PRO A 11 -3.45 13.65 3.87
N VAL A 12 -3.76 14.85 4.40
CA VAL A 12 -3.60 15.15 5.83
C VAL A 12 -4.43 14.23 6.72
N PHE A 13 -5.53 13.68 6.21
CA PHE A 13 -6.37 12.72 6.92
C PHE A 13 -5.66 11.39 7.23
N LEU A 14 -4.69 10.97 6.40
CA LEU A 14 -3.92 9.75 6.62
C LEU A 14 -2.91 9.91 7.77
N ALA A 15 -2.28 11.09 7.85
CA ALA A 15 -1.32 11.42 8.89
C ALA A 15 -1.47 12.89 9.32
N PRO A 16 -2.44 13.21 10.20
CA PRO A 16 -2.53 14.53 10.81
C PRO A 16 -1.22 14.95 11.50
N GLY A 17 -0.94 16.26 11.59
CA GLY A 17 0.34 16.78 12.09
C GLY A 17 0.77 16.19 13.45
N ARG A 18 -0.17 15.89 14.35
CA ARG A 18 0.09 15.26 15.66
C ARG A 18 0.75 13.87 15.58
N PHE A 19 0.62 13.18 14.45
CA PHE A 19 1.19 11.85 14.21
C PHE A 19 2.50 11.88 13.43
N ARG A 20 2.86 13.04 12.85
CA ARG A 20 4.12 13.19 12.12
C ARG A 20 5.24 13.40 13.12
N ARG A 21 6.25 12.54 13.05
CA ARG A 21 7.40 12.55 13.95
C ARG A 21 8.66 12.46 13.11
N GLU A 22 9.67 13.21 13.52
CA GLU A 22 10.99 13.18 12.89
C GLU A 22 11.90 12.23 13.65
N VAL A 23 12.79 11.57 12.91
CA VAL A 23 13.86 10.72 13.42
C VAL A 23 15.17 11.33 12.94
N HIS A 24 16.20 11.26 13.77
CA HIS A 24 17.50 11.79 13.42
C HIS A 24 18.34 10.72 12.70
N GLU A 25 18.33 10.78 11.37
CA GLU A 25 19.18 9.94 10.51
C GLU A 25 19.41 10.59 9.15
N ARG A 26 20.41 10.10 8.40
CA ARG A 26 20.56 10.50 6.99
C ARG A 26 21.28 9.46 6.15
N ILE A 27 20.64 9.08 5.04
CA ILE A 27 21.26 8.34 3.93
C ILE A 27 21.47 9.32 2.77
N GLY A 28 22.59 9.17 2.07
CA GLY A 28 22.98 9.97 0.92
C GLY A 28 22.45 9.43 -0.41
N PRO A 29 22.60 10.19 -1.49
CA PRO A 29 22.10 9.82 -2.82
C PRO A 29 22.81 8.62 -3.46
N LYS A 30 23.93 8.15 -2.89
CA LYS A 30 24.63 6.93 -3.33
C LYS A 30 24.39 5.76 -2.36
N GLY A 31 23.45 5.90 -1.42
CA GLY A 31 23.13 4.88 -0.41
C GLY A 31 24.09 4.84 0.80
N GLU A 32 25.03 5.77 0.88
CA GLU A 32 25.97 5.92 1.99
C GLU A 32 25.27 6.47 3.24
N VAL A 33 25.69 6.02 4.42
CA VAL A 33 25.21 6.59 5.69
C VAL A 33 25.96 7.89 5.95
N ILE A 34 25.25 9.01 5.94
CA ILE A 34 25.79 10.36 6.24
C ILE A 34 25.66 10.64 7.74
N VAL A 35 24.49 10.36 8.30
CA VAL A 35 24.21 10.45 9.74
C VAL A 35 23.67 9.11 10.19
N PRO A 36 24.33 8.41 11.14
CA PRO A 36 23.82 7.15 11.68
C PRO A 36 22.42 7.32 12.27
N LEU A 37 21.61 6.26 12.22
CA LEU A 37 20.30 6.25 12.87
C LEU A 37 20.45 6.46 14.38
N ASP A 38 19.85 7.53 14.90
CA ASP A 38 19.69 7.73 16.33
C ASP A 38 18.51 6.90 16.84
N GLU A 39 18.82 5.74 17.42
CA GLU A 39 17.82 4.81 17.95
C GLU A 39 16.96 5.41 19.08
N ALA A 40 17.50 6.36 19.85
CA ALA A 40 16.74 7.03 20.90
C ALA A 40 15.68 7.96 20.29
N SER A 41 16.01 8.64 19.19
CA SER A 41 15.05 9.46 18.45
C SER A 41 13.91 8.63 17.85
N VAL A 42 14.19 7.41 17.35
CA VAL A 42 13.16 6.46 16.88
C VAL A 42 12.18 6.13 18.00
N LEU A 43 12.70 5.74 19.17
CA LEU A 43 11.87 5.34 20.29
C LEU A 43 11.01 6.51 20.80
N ALA A 44 11.61 7.71 20.93
CA ALA A 44 10.90 8.92 21.35
C ALA A 44 9.80 9.32 20.36
N ALA A 45 10.07 9.22 19.06
CA ALA A 45 9.09 9.44 17.99
C ALA A 45 7.91 8.45 18.11
N ALA A 46 8.21 7.15 18.23
CA ALA A 46 7.19 6.11 18.36
C ALA A 46 6.32 6.31 19.60
N GLU A 47 6.92 6.55 20.78
CA GLU A 47 6.20 6.83 22.02
C GLU A 47 5.34 8.09 21.92
N GLY A 48 5.84 9.13 21.25
CA GLY A 48 5.09 10.35 20.96
C GLY A 48 3.86 10.09 20.07
N ALA A 49 3.99 9.26 19.04
CA ALA A 49 2.88 8.91 18.15
C ALA A 49 1.85 8.01 18.84
N VAL A 50 2.29 7.00 19.59
CA VAL A 50 1.39 6.12 20.37
C VAL A 50 0.59 6.91 21.40
N ARG A 51 1.23 7.83 22.14
CA ARG A 51 0.51 8.72 23.07
C ARG A 51 -0.53 9.61 22.38
N ALA A 52 -0.32 9.94 21.11
CA ALA A 52 -1.29 10.69 20.32
C ALA A 52 -2.42 9.82 19.74
N GLY A 53 -2.37 8.50 19.92
CA GLY A 53 -3.36 7.53 19.44
C GLY A 53 -3.03 6.86 18.11
N ALA A 54 -1.76 6.75 17.72
CA ALA A 54 -1.38 6.03 16.50
C ALA A 54 -1.55 4.51 16.65
N GLU A 55 -2.21 3.88 15.68
CA GLU A 55 -2.47 2.41 15.65
C GLU A 55 -1.57 1.67 14.66
N ALA A 56 -0.89 2.39 13.77
CA ALA A 56 0.07 1.86 12.80
C ALA A 56 1.12 2.93 12.45
N PHE A 57 2.24 2.50 11.86
CA PHE A 57 3.36 3.36 11.47
C PHE A 57 3.73 3.19 10.00
N ALA A 58 4.08 4.31 9.37
CA ALA A 58 4.79 4.35 8.10
C ALA A 58 6.18 4.97 8.30
N PHE A 59 7.24 4.27 7.93
CA PHE A 59 8.59 4.82 7.88
C PHE A 59 8.95 5.17 6.44
N CYS A 60 9.32 6.44 6.21
CA CYS A 60 9.61 7.00 4.89
C CYS A 60 10.90 7.82 4.93
N PHE A 61 12.04 7.15 5.12
CA PHE A 61 13.33 7.84 5.16
C PHE A 61 13.80 8.19 3.74
N LEU A 62 14.57 9.28 3.62
CA LEU A 62 15.14 9.66 2.34
C LEU A 62 16.17 8.62 1.87
N PHE A 63 16.13 8.29 0.59
CA PHE A 63 16.98 7.26 -0.05
C PHE A 63 16.85 5.84 0.52
N SER A 64 15.77 5.52 1.27
CA SER A 64 15.52 4.16 1.77
C SER A 64 15.35 3.12 0.66
N PHE A 65 14.94 3.54 -0.55
CA PHE A 65 14.88 2.69 -1.74
C PHE A 65 16.26 2.24 -2.26
N LEU A 66 17.34 2.94 -1.87
CA LEU A 66 18.73 2.54 -2.18
C LEU A 66 19.35 1.76 -1.02
N ASN A 67 19.10 2.19 0.21
CA ASN A 67 19.60 1.55 1.43
C ASN A 67 18.52 1.57 2.50
N ASP A 68 17.92 0.40 2.74
CA ASP A 68 16.78 0.24 3.65
C ASP A 68 17.19 -0.04 5.12
N ALA A 69 18.49 0.01 5.43
CA ALA A 69 19.01 -0.40 6.73
C ALA A 69 18.41 0.40 7.89
N HIS A 70 18.26 1.72 7.74
CA HIS A 70 17.66 2.56 8.78
C HIS A 70 16.17 2.28 8.97
N GLU A 71 15.41 2.09 7.89
CA GLU A 71 13.98 1.77 7.98
C GLU A 71 13.76 0.41 8.68
N LYS A 72 14.53 -0.62 8.30
CA LYS A 72 14.48 -1.93 8.96
C LYS A 72 14.85 -1.84 10.44
N ARG A 73 15.92 -1.10 10.77
CA ARG A 73 16.34 -0.93 12.16
C ARG A 73 15.29 -0.18 12.97
N ALA A 74 14.67 0.86 12.41
CA ALA A 74 13.60 1.60 13.07
C ALA A 74 12.38 0.70 13.34
N ARG A 75 11.96 -0.12 12.37
CA ARG A 75 10.91 -1.14 12.57
C ARG A 75 11.26 -2.08 13.71
N ASP A 76 12.48 -2.61 13.74
CA ASP A 76 12.87 -3.59 14.75
C ASP A 76 12.86 -2.99 16.17
N ILE A 77 13.31 -1.73 16.31
CA ILE A 77 13.23 -0.97 17.57
C ILE A 77 11.76 -0.80 18.01
N VAL A 78 10.89 -0.34 17.10
CA VAL A 78 9.48 -0.12 17.42
C VAL A 78 8.76 -1.43 17.73
N LYS A 79 9.02 -2.51 16.98
CA LYS A 79 8.44 -3.84 17.24
C LYS A 79 8.90 -4.43 18.57
N ALA A 80 10.14 -4.18 19.00
CA ALA A 80 10.60 -4.63 20.31
C ALA A 80 9.81 -3.97 21.45
N ARG A 81 9.40 -2.70 21.30
CA ARG A 81 8.63 -1.96 22.31
C ARG A 81 7.11 -2.15 22.18
N PHE A 82 6.61 -2.21 20.95
CA PHE A 82 5.21 -2.23 20.57
C PHE A 82 4.95 -3.36 19.56
N PRO A 83 4.96 -4.64 20.01
CA PRO A 83 4.92 -5.80 19.11
C PRO A 83 3.65 -5.86 18.24
N ASN A 84 2.54 -5.33 18.76
CA ASN A 84 1.22 -5.40 18.12
C ASN A 84 0.95 -4.28 17.11
N LEU A 85 1.82 -3.27 16.99
CA LEU A 85 1.58 -2.16 16.06
C LEU A 85 2.03 -2.54 14.66
N GLU A 86 1.16 -2.31 13.68
CA GLU A 86 1.47 -2.56 12.29
C GLU A 86 2.44 -1.53 11.73
N ILE A 87 3.38 -1.97 10.89
CA ILE A 87 4.44 -1.12 10.35
C ILE A 87 4.54 -1.34 8.84
N SER A 88 4.61 -0.25 8.10
CA SER A 88 4.92 -0.21 6.67
C SER A 88 6.25 0.52 6.46
N LEU A 89 7.16 -0.13 5.74
CA LEU A 89 8.42 0.46 5.33
C LEU A 89 8.31 0.92 3.89
N SER A 90 8.69 2.16 3.61
CA SER A 90 8.56 2.69 2.26
C SER A 90 9.46 1.95 1.25
N SER A 91 10.61 1.46 1.71
CA SER A 91 11.50 0.54 0.98
C SER A 91 10.89 -0.83 0.67
N GLU A 92 9.83 -1.26 1.36
CA GLU A 92 9.14 -2.51 1.08
C GLU A 92 7.84 -2.28 0.28
N VAL A 93 7.15 -1.18 0.53
CA VAL A 93 5.87 -0.84 -0.12
C VAL A 93 6.10 -0.31 -1.54
N ASP A 94 6.93 0.71 -1.69
CA ASP A 94 7.21 1.39 -2.95
C ASP A 94 8.68 1.85 -3.02
N PRO A 95 9.63 0.93 -3.32
CA PRO A 95 11.06 1.21 -3.39
C PRO A 95 11.46 2.01 -4.64
N ALA A 96 10.83 3.15 -4.85
CA ALA A 96 11.09 4.04 -5.97
C ALA A 96 11.46 5.46 -5.51
N PHE A 97 12.13 6.19 -6.39
CA PHE A 97 12.49 7.59 -6.17
C PHE A 97 11.23 8.49 -6.09
N ARG A 98 11.45 9.71 -5.59
CA ARG A 98 10.44 10.70 -5.16
C ARG A 98 9.78 10.39 -3.82
N GLU A 99 10.07 11.23 -2.83
CA GLU A 99 9.67 11.04 -1.44
C GLU A 99 8.19 11.27 -1.21
N TYR A 100 7.56 12.20 -1.92
CA TYR A 100 6.16 12.53 -1.70
C TYR A 100 5.25 11.37 -2.13
N GLU A 101 5.33 10.90 -3.37
CA GLU A 101 4.53 9.78 -3.87
C GLU A 101 4.77 8.51 -3.05
N ARG A 102 6.04 8.22 -2.74
CA ARG A 102 6.42 7.08 -1.89
C ARG A 102 5.85 7.19 -0.48
N THR A 103 5.85 8.39 0.10
CA THR A 103 5.24 8.62 1.43
C THR A 103 3.74 8.43 1.39
N VAL A 104 3.06 8.95 0.36
CA VAL A 104 1.60 8.84 0.19
C VAL A 104 1.18 7.36 0.14
N VAL A 105 1.77 6.57 -0.75
CA VAL A 105 1.42 5.14 -0.88
C VAL A 105 1.77 4.33 0.38
N THR A 106 2.91 4.61 1.02
CA THR A 106 3.31 3.94 2.27
C THR A 106 2.37 4.30 3.43
N THR A 107 1.90 5.55 3.48
CA THR A 107 0.93 5.96 4.50
C THR A 107 -0.43 5.32 4.26
N PHE A 108 -0.90 5.22 3.01
CA PHE A 108 -2.11 4.46 2.68
C PHE A 108 -1.97 2.99 3.10
N ASP A 109 -0.85 2.34 2.80
CA ASP A 109 -0.58 0.97 3.21
C ASP A 109 -0.67 0.79 4.73
N ALA A 110 0.01 1.65 5.50
CA ALA A 110 -0.05 1.63 6.97
C ALA A 110 -1.47 1.89 7.51
N TYR A 111 -2.21 2.81 6.88
CA TYR A 111 -3.55 3.20 7.29
C TYR A 111 -4.55 2.04 7.19
N VAL A 112 -4.51 1.28 6.08
CA VAL A 112 -5.46 0.17 5.87
C VAL A 112 -5.00 -1.16 6.50
N LYS A 113 -3.70 -1.30 6.80
CA LYS A 113 -3.11 -2.57 7.25
C LYS A 113 -3.79 -3.19 8.47
N PRO A 114 -4.08 -2.48 9.58
CA PRO A 114 -4.76 -3.10 10.72
C PRO A 114 -6.16 -3.66 10.40
N VAL A 115 -6.88 -3.01 9.49
CA VAL A 115 -8.23 -3.42 9.09
C VAL A 115 -8.17 -4.65 8.19
N VAL A 116 -7.30 -4.63 7.17
CA VAL A 116 -7.12 -5.74 6.23
C VAL A 116 -6.55 -6.96 6.93
N ASP A 117 -5.58 -6.77 7.84
CA ASP A 117 -4.98 -7.84 8.63
C ASP A 117 -6.04 -8.62 9.42
N ARG A 118 -6.85 -7.90 10.21
CA ARG A 118 -7.93 -8.47 11.00
C ARG A 118 -8.98 -9.15 10.12
N TYR A 119 -9.36 -8.53 9.01
CA TYR A 119 -10.35 -9.09 8.09
C TYR A 119 -9.87 -10.43 7.51
N LEU A 120 -8.66 -10.48 6.95
CA LEU A 120 -8.12 -11.68 6.33
C LEU A 120 -7.84 -12.77 7.35
N ALA A 121 -7.37 -12.42 8.56
CA ALA A 121 -7.20 -13.38 9.64
C ALA A 121 -8.52 -14.03 10.07
N ASN A 122 -9.59 -13.23 10.22
CA ASN A 122 -10.92 -13.73 10.57
C ASN A 122 -11.50 -14.62 9.46
N LEU A 123 -11.36 -14.21 8.20
CA LEU A 123 -11.81 -15.00 7.05
C LEU A 123 -11.09 -16.34 6.98
N GLU A 124 -9.77 -16.34 7.11
CA GLU A 124 -8.98 -17.56 7.07
C GLU A 124 -9.34 -18.51 8.23
N GLN A 125 -9.54 -17.99 9.43
CA GLN A 125 -10.01 -18.78 10.56
C GLN A 125 -11.42 -19.34 10.35
N GLY A 126 -12.33 -18.53 9.81
CA GLY A 126 -13.69 -18.97 9.48
C GLY A 126 -13.71 -20.11 8.47
N LEU A 127 -12.90 -20.01 7.41
CA LEU A 127 -12.74 -21.07 6.40
C LEU A 127 -12.19 -22.36 7.02
N ARG A 128 -11.16 -22.27 7.88
CA ARG A 128 -10.63 -23.44 8.59
C ARG A 128 -11.68 -24.10 9.48
N THR A 129 -12.44 -23.33 10.25
CA THR A 129 -13.52 -23.84 11.10
C THR A 129 -14.63 -24.52 10.29
N ALA A 130 -14.89 -24.04 9.07
CA ALA A 130 -15.84 -24.64 8.14
C ALA A 130 -15.30 -25.88 7.40
N GLY A 131 -14.08 -26.34 7.69
CA GLY A 131 -13.47 -27.50 7.05
C GLY A 131 -12.83 -27.22 5.69
N VAL A 132 -12.64 -25.95 5.32
CA VAL A 132 -11.93 -25.56 4.10
C VAL A 132 -10.43 -25.48 4.40
N HIS A 133 -9.66 -26.43 3.88
CA HIS A 133 -8.21 -26.50 4.08
C HIS A 133 -7.39 -25.89 2.92
N ALA A 134 -8.06 -25.41 1.87
CA ALA A 134 -7.39 -24.76 0.76
C ALA A 134 -6.79 -23.40 1.22
N PRO A 135 -5.59 -23.02 0.72
CA PRO A 135 -5.01 -21.72 1.02
C PRO A 135 -5.91 -20.56 0.55
N LEU A 136 -6.11 -19.55 1.39
CA LEU A 136 -6.84 -18.34 1.03
C LEU A 136 -6.02 -17.51 0.03
N GLN A 137 -6.58 -17.32 -1.16
CA GLN A 137 -6.03 -16.50 -2.23
C GLN A 137 -6.86 -15.23 -2.41
N VAL A 138 -6.20 -14.09 -2.59
CA VAL A 138 -6.81 -12.75 -2.67
C VAL A 138 -6.38 -12.09 -3.99
N MET A 139 -7.34 -11.52 -4.72
CA MET A 139 -7.07 -10.80 -5.97
C MET A 139 -6.27 -9.52 -5.71
N GLN A 140 -5.37 -9.17 -6.64
CA GLN A 140 -4.54 -7.96 -6.59
C GLN A 140 -4.95 -6.93 -7.63
N SER A 141 -4.58 -5.67 -7.42
CA SER A 141 -4.85 -4.52 -8.31
C SER A 141 -4.33 -4.73 -9.74
N ARG A 142 -3.19 -5.41 -9.89
CA ARG A 142 -2.53 -5.68 -11.17
C ARG A 142 -3.08 -6.91 -11.90
N GLY A 143 -4.15 -7.51 -11.37
CA GLY A 143 -4.59 -8.84 -11.75
C GLY A 143 -3.75 -9.95 -11.12
N GLY A 144 -4.29 -11.17 -11.12
CA GLY A 144 -3.69 -12.32 -10.44
C GLY A 144 -4.01 -12.36 -8.95
N VAL A 145 -3.59 -13.44 -8.29
CA VAL A 145 -3.91 -13.71 -6.88
C VAL A 145 -2.66 -13.87 -6.04
N ALA A 146 -2.76 -13.51 -4.76
CA ALA A 146 -1.73 -13.71 -3.75
C ALA A 146 -2.29 -14.41 -2.51
N GLY A 147 -1.45 -15.16 -1.81
CA GLY A 147 -1.82 -15.72 -0.51
C GLY A 147 -2.16 -14.62 0.52
N ALA A 148 -3.06 -14.92 1.45
CA ALA A 148 -3.49 -13.99 2.49
C ALA A 148 -2.32 -13.34 3.25
N ASP A 149 -1.26 -14.07 3.57
CA ASP A 149 -0.08 -13.53 4.26
C ASP A 149 0.59 -12.38 3.50
N LEU A 150 0.70 -12.47 2.17
CA LEU A 150 1.29 -11.41 1.36
C LEU A 150 0.33 -10.22 1.25
N ALA A 151 -0.97 -10.49 1.11
CA ALA A 151 -2.01 -9.47 1.08
C ALA A 151 -2.06 -8.66 2.39
N ARG A 152 -1.87 -9.30 3.54
CA ARG A 152 -1.78 -8.67 4.86
C ARG A 152 -0.53 -7.79 5.01
N LYS A 153 0.61 -8.22 4.44
CA LYS A 153 1.87 -7.47 4.48
C LYS A 153 1.87 -6.20 3.61
N ARG A 154 1.15 -6.21 2.49
CA ARG A 154 1.10 -5.11 1.50
C ARG A 154 -0.34 -4.86 1.00
N PRO A 155 -1.25 -4.45 1.89
CA PRO A 155 -2.67 -4.27 1.59
C PRO A 155 -2.95 -3.21 0.51
N VAL A 156 -2.04 -2.26 0.29
CA VAL A 156 -2.21 -1.25 -0.76
C VAL A 156 -2.30 -1.86 -2.17
N ARG A 157 -1.77 -3.09 -2.36
CA ARG A 157 -1.87 -3.87 -3.61
C ARG A 157 -3.25 -4.51 -3.83
N LEU A 158 -4.20 -4.28 -2.93
CA LEU A 158 -5.57 -4.78 -3.03
C LEU A 158 -6.54 -3.70 -3.54
N PHE A 159 -6.07 -2.46 -3.70
CA PHE A 159 -6.88 -1.35 -4.21
C PHE A 159 -7.44 -1.71 -5.59
N LEU A 160 -8.74 -1.56 -5.79
CA LEU A 160 -9.39 -1.90 -7.07
C LEU A 160 -9.19 -3.38 -7.52
N SER A 161 -8.96 -4.30 -6.58
CA SER A 161 -8.84 -5.74 -6.88
C SER A 161 -10.13 -6.34 -7.47
N GLY A 162 -11.31 -5.84 -7.09
CA GLY A 162 -12.59 -6.26 -7.65
C GLY A 162 -12.70 -5.98 -9.16
N PRO A 163 -12.57 -4.71 -9.60
CA PRO A 163 -12.52 -4.37 -11.02
C PRO A 163 -11.45 -5.16 -11.78
N ALA A 164 -10.26 -5.34 -11.20
CA ALA A 164 -9.20 -6.15 -11.81
C ALA A 164 -9.65 -7.61 -12.07
N ALA A 165 -10.37 -8.24 -11.13
CA ALA A 165 -10.94 -9.57 -11.33
C ALA A 165 -11.94 -9.59 -12.51
N GLY A 166 -12.79 -8.57 -12.60
CA GLY A 166 -13.77 -8.41 -13.68
C GLY A 166 -13.10 -8.34 -15.05
N VAL A 167 -12.02 -7.56 -15.17
CA VAL A 167 -11.24 -7.44 -16.41
C VAL A 167 -10.57 -8.76 -16.79
N ILE A 168 -10.02 -9.50 -15.82
CA ILE A 168 -9.43 -10.83 -16.07
C ILE A 168 -10.50 -11.82 -16.55
N GLY A 169 -11.68 -11.84 -15.92
CA GLY A 169 -12.80 -12.69 -16.35
C GLY A 169 -13.32 -12.32 -17.74
N ALA A 170 -13.41 -11.02 -18.04
CA ALA A 170 -13.80 -10.52 -19.35
C ALA A 170 -12.77 -10.91 -20.43
N ARG A 171 -11.47 -10.84 -20.12
CA ARG A 171 -10.39 -11.30 -21.02
C ARG A 171 -10.58 -12.77 -21.40
N MET A 172 -10.82 -13.64 -20.42
CA MET A 172 -11.00 -15.08 -20.66
C MET A 172 -12.26 -15.35 -21.51
N THR A 173 -13.35 -14.64 -21.22
CA THR A 173 -14.60 -14.73 -22.00
C THR A 173 -14.41 -14.25 -23.44
N ALA A 174 -13.75 -13.11 -23.63
CA ALA A 174 -13.47 -12.53 -24.93
C ALA A 174 -12.58 -13.44 -25.80
N GLU A 175 -11.52 -13.99 -25.22
CA GLU A 175 -10.61 -14.92 -25.88
C GLU A 175 -11.37 -16.17 -26.39
N THR A 176 -12.25 -16.72 -25.56
CA THR A 176 -13.10 -17.87 -25.92
C THR A 176 -14.07 -17.53 -27.06
N ALA A 177 -14.55 -16.29 -27.12
CA ALA A 177 -15.42 -15.77 -28.17
C ALA A 177 -14.66 -15.30 -29.44
N GLY A 178 -13.33 -15.41 -29.48
CA GLY A 178 -12.51 -15.00 -30.63
C GLY A 178 -12.23 -13.50 -30.72
N PHE A 179 -12.51 -12.72 -29.66
CA PHE A 179 -12.23 -11.30 -29.60
C PHE A 179 -10.95 -11.02 -28.81
N ARG A 180 -10.03 -10.26 -29.41
CA ARG A 180 -8.78 -9.85 -28.75
C ARG A 180 -8.76 -8.40 -28.28
N ASN A 181 -9.64 -7.56 -28.84
CA ASN A 181 -9.74 -6.14 -28.52
C ASN A 181 -11.13 -5.86 -27.94
N VAL A 182 -11.19 -5.53 -26.66
CA VAL A 182 -12.45 -5.37 -25.91
C VAL A 182 -12.36 -4.21 -24.93
N VAL A 183 -13.45 -3.47 -24.79
CA VAL A 183 -13.66 -2.52 -23.69
C VAL A 183 -14.63 -3.14 -22.70
N THR A 184 -14.22 -3.25 -21.44
CA THR A 184 -15.10 -3.71 -20.36
C THR A 184 -15.78 -2.51 -19.72
N VAL A 185 -17.05 -2.64 -19.36
CA VAL A 185 -17.81 -1.62 -18.64
C VAL A 185 -18.57 -2.33 -17.52
N ASP A 186 -18.15 -2.12 -16.29
CA ASP A 186 -18.84 -2.59 -15.08
C ASP A 186 -19.57 -1.40 -14.46
N VAL A 187 -20.90 -1.49 -14.33
CA VAL A 187 -21.75 -0.40 -13.83
C VAL A 187 -22.45 -0.88 -12.57
N GLY A 188 -22.02 -0.34 -11.43
CA GLY A 188 -22.68 -0.53 -10.14
C GLY A 188 -23.66 0.60 -9.81
N GLY A 189 -24.21 0.57 -8.60
CA GLY A 189 -25.09 1.64 -8.09
C GLY A 189 -24.35 2.93 -7.68
N THR A 190 -23.02 2.90 -7.58
CA THR A 190 -22.21 4.02 -7.07
C THR A 190 -21.09 4.42 -8.02
N SER A 191 -20.47 3.45 -8.69
CA SER A 191 -19.33 3.66 -9.58
C SER A 191 -19.54 2.97 -10.92
N SER A 192 -18.70 3.33 -11.88
CA SER A 192 -18.54 2.59 -13.13
C SER A 192 -17.07 2.44 -13.44
N ASP A 193 -16.64 1.22 -13.72
CA ASP A 193 -15.25 0.86 -14.00
C ASP A 193 -15.11 0.48 -15.47
N ILE A 194 -14.17 1.13 -16.16
CA ILE A 194 -13.91 0.92 -17.60
C ILE A 194 -12.47 0.49 -17.77
N ALA A 195 -12.24 -0.58 -18.53
CA ALA A 195 -10.90 -1.03 -18.88
C ALA A 195 -10.79 -1.42 -20.35
N LEU A 196 -9.57 -1.32 -20.88
CA LEU A 196 -9.21 -1.69 -22.23
C LEU A 196 -8.40 -2.99 -22.21
N ILE A 197 -8.80 -3.94 -23.04
CA ILE A 197 -8.03 -5.14 -23.38
C ILE A 197 -7.62 -4.97 -24.84
N GLU A 198 -6.32 -4.90 -25.09
CA GLU A 198 -5.73 -4.75 -26.42
C GLU A 198 -4.88 -5.98 -26.73
N ASP A 199 -5.12 -6.61 -27.88
CA ASP A 199 -4.46 -7.84 -28.32
C ASP A 199 -4.45 -8.97 -27.26
N GLY A 200 -5.52 -9.08 -26.47
CA GLY A 200 -5.65 -10.08 -25.40
C GLY A 200 -4.94 -9.71 -24.09
N HIS A 201 -4.42 -8.50 -23.97
CA HIS A 201 -3.72 -8.00 -22.80
C HIS A 201 -4.48 -6.82 -22.15
N PRO A 202 -4.87 -6.94 -20.87
CA PRO A 202 -5.38 -5.81 -20.12
C PRO A 202 -4.34 -4.69 -20.04
N ALA A 203 -4.75 -3.46 -20.34
CA ALA A 203 -3.87 -2.30 -20.22
C ALA A 203 -3.58 -2.02 -18.73
N LEU A 204 -2.31 -2.14 -18.33
CA LEU A 204 -1.85 -1.83 -16.98
C LEU A 204 -1.29 -0.41 -16.92
N LYS A 205 -1.62 0.32 -15.86
CA LYS A 205 -0.97 1.58 -15.50
C LYS A 205 -0.06 1.34 -14.30
N THR A 206 1.09 2.00 -14.28
CA THR A 206 2.05 1.96 -13.15
C THR A 206 1.79 3.07 -12.14
N GLU A 207 1.01 4.06 -12.52
CA GLU A 207 0.63 5.21 -11.70
C GLU A 207 -0.88 5.44 -11.84
N GLY A 208 -1.52 5.74 -10.73
CA GLY A 208 -2.94 6.05 -10.66
C GLY A 208 -3.24 6.98 -9.48
N THR A 209 -4.52 7.18 -9.22
CA THR A 209 -4.97 8.02 -8.10
C THR A 209 -6.03 7.31 -7.27
N ILE A 210 -5.97 7.46 -5.95
CA ILE A 210 -7.03 7.05 -5.01
C ILE A 210 -7.47 8.30 -4.26
N GLU A 211 -8.76 8.65 -4.34
CA GLU A 211 -9.30 9.89 -3.75
C GLU A 211 -8.51 11.16 -4.16
N GLY A 212 -8.00 11.19 -5.40
CA GLY A 212 -7.19 12.30 -5.92
C GLY A 212 -5.70 12.26 -5.56
N TYR A 213 -5.25 11.29 -4.76
CA TYR A 213 -3.85 11.17 -4.32
C TYR A 213 -3.08 10.15 -5.15
N PRO A 214 -1.80 10.40 -5.49
CA PRO A 214 -1.02 9.51 -6.34
C PRO A 214 -0.72 8.18 -5.64
N VAL A 215 -0.90 7.08 -6.38
CA VAL A 215 -0.61 5.73 -5.92
C VAL A 215 0.13 4.96 -7.03
N ARG A 216 1.19 4.24 -6.66
CA ARG A 216 1.98 3.37 -7.55
C ARG A 216 1.87 1.92 -7.08
N VAL A 217 0.86 1.19 -7.56
CA VAL A 217 0.58 -0.21 -7.14
C VAL A 217 0.20 -1.12 -8.30
#